data_AF-A0A2H9TLB0-F1
#
_entry.id   AF-A0A2H9TLB0-F1
#
_cell.length_a   1.000
_cell.length_b   1.000
_cell.length_c   1.000
_cell.angle_alpha   90.00
_cell.angle_beta   90.00
_cell.angle_gamma   90.00
#
_symmetry.space_group_name_H-M   'P 1'
#
loop_
_entity.id
_entity.type
_entity.pdbx_description
1 polymer ?
#
loop_
_entity_poly.entity_id
_entity_poly.type
_entity_poly.pdbx_seq_one_letter_code
_entity_poly.pdbx_strand_id
1 'polypeptide(L)'
;MSASRNDRDWLVMLSRKSAEHAYMCILPGTGDAVEHAHICLLEGTAEYAATATKAVAHEYCTGAQAWVVERFGKFSRILEPGLAILLPVVDQIKYVKTLKEVAVEVPTQSAITQDNVALSIDGVLYYRVTEPYKSCYGVEDADFAITQLAQTTMRSEIGKLTLDRTLAERNLLNVSIVEAINEAAVHWGIRCLRYEIRTIPVGSNV
;
A
#
# COMPACT_ATOMS: atom_id res chain seq x y z
N MET A 1 38.01 -20.11 35.47
CA MET A 1 38.75 -18.84 35.31
C MET A 1 39.25 -18.75 33.87
N SER A 2 39.31 -17.52 33.35
CA SER A 2 39.84 -17.04 32.06
C SER A 2 39.04 -17.25 30.78
N ALA A 3 38.65 -16.12 30.21
CA ALA A 3 37.97 -15.88 28.94
C ALA A 3 38.85 -16.14 27.70
N SER A 4 38.22 -16.43 26.57
CA SER A 4 38.77 -16.10 25.25
C SER A 4 37.69 -15.55 24.32
N ARG A 5 37.86 -14.27 23.97
CA ARG A 5 37.28 -13.57 22.81
C ARG A 5 37.50 -14.36 21.52
N ASN A 6 36.48 -14.50 20.67
CA ASN A 6 36.54 -14.03 19.29
C ASN A 6 35.12 -14.02 18.68
N ASP A 7 34.55 -12.83 18.57
CA ASP A 7 33.20 -12.57 18.08
C ASP A 7 33.34 -11.69 16.83
N ARG A 8 33.20 -12.26 15.62
CA ARG A 8 33.33 -11.53 14.34
C ARG A 8 32.40 -12.02 13.22
N ASP A 9 31.24 -12.59 13.53
CA ASP A 9 30.28 -13.06 12.50
C ASP A 9 28.87 -12.43 12.55
N TRP A 10 28.70 -11.31 13.26
CA TRP A 10 27.39 -10.64 13.40
C TRP A 10 27.12 -9.54 12.37
N LEU A 11 28.13 -9.09 11.61
CA LEU A 11 28.04 -7.87 10.78
C LEU A 11 27.35 -8.04 9.42
N VAL A 12 26.87 -9.25 9.07
CA VAL A 12 26.23 -9.51 7.75
C VAL A 12 24.73 -9.88 7.88
N MET A 13 24.18 -10.02 9.08
CA MET A 13 22.76 -10.39 9.31
C MET A 13 21.83 -9.20 9.62
N LEU A 14 22.32 -7.95 9.59
CA LEU A 14 21.50 -6.74 9.80
C LEU A 14 21.12 -6.02 8.50
N SER A 15 21.00 -6.77 7.41
CA SER A 15 20.27 -6.33 6.22
C SER A 15 19.00 -7.16 6.11
N ARG A 16 17.84 -6.53 6.32
CA ARG A 16 16.48 -6.88 5.81
C ARG A 16 15.32 -7.11 6.77
N LYS A 17 15.43 -7.05 8.09
CA LYS A 17 14.21 -7.09 8.93
C LYS A 17 14.28 -6.10 10.08
N SER A 18 13.22 -5.30 10.22
CA SER A 18 12.96 -4.36 11.31
C SER A 18 13.49 -2.92 11.11
N ALA A 19 13.04 -2.26 10.04
CA ALA A 19 12.97 -0.80 9.96
C ALA A 19 11.62 -0.27 10.49
N GLU A 20 10.90 -1.06 11.27
CA GLU A 20 9.68 -0.66 11.97
C GLU A 20 10.02 -0.56 13.47
N HIS A 21 9.81 0.62 14.04
CA HIS A 21 10.03 1.00 15.45
C HIS A 21 11.49 1.27 15.87
N ALA A 22 12.02 2.43 15.48
CA ALA A 22 13.17 3.02 16.18
C ALA A 22 13.07 4.55 16.24
N TYR A 23 12.09 5.05 16.99
CA TYR A 23 12.28 6.32 17.70
C TYR A 23 13.24 6.02 18.86
N MET A 24 14.54 6.03 18.56
CA MET A 24 15.58 5.89 19.57
C MET A 24 16.11 7.29 19.89
N CYS A 25 15.52 7.92 20.91
CA CYS A 25 16.17 9.02 21.62
C CYS A 25 17.45 8.46 22.24
N ILE A 26 18.59 8.79 21.65
CA ILE A 26 19.90 8.54 22.25
C ILE A 26 20.07 9.56 23.38
N LEU A 27 19.77 9.17 24.62
CA LEU A 27 20.35 9.81 25.80
C LEU A 27 21.69 9.12 26.10
N PRO A 28 22.79 9.87 26.31
CA PRO A 28 24.04 9.27 26.74
C PRO A 28 23.86 8.77 28.17
N GLY A 29 24.14 7.48 28.37
CA GLY A 29 23.86 6.80 29.61
C GLY A 29 24.73 7.23 30.79
N THR A 30 24.18 7.01 31.98
CA THR A 30 24.85 6.32 33.09
C THR A 30 23.77 5.81 34.05
N GLY A 31 23.84 4.50 34.36
CA GLY A 31 23.64 3.93 35.69
C GLY A 31 22.31 4.16 36.43
N ASP A 32 21.61 3.06 36.62
CA ASP A 32 20.83 2.71 37.81
C ASP A 32 19.37 3.18 37.92
N ALA A 33 18.55 2.15 38.13
CA ALA A 33 17.11 2.11 38.29
C ALA A 33 16.60 2.85 39.55
N VAL A 34 15.47 3.52 39.37
CA VAL A 34 14.31 3.50 40.29
C VAL A 34 14.54 4.01 41.71
N GLU A 35 14.47 5.33 41.88
CA GLU A 35 13.76 6.03 42.97
C GLU A 35 13.94 7.54 42.75
N HIS A 36 12.97 8.37 43.18
CA HIS A 36 12.86 9.83 42.99
C HIS A 36 11.96 10.27 41.81
N ALA A 37 10.71 9.82 41.87
CA ALA A 37 9.57 10.47 41.20
C ALA A 37 9.00 11.67 41.99
N HIS A 38 9.74 12.23 42.94
CA HIS A 38 9.31 13.40 43.70
C HIS A 38 10.41 14.47 43.67
N ILE A 39 10.00 15.71 43.40
CA ILE A 39 10.80 16.95 43.39
C ILE A 39 11.50 17.23 42.06
N CYS A 40 10.70 17.57 41.03
CA CYS A 40 11.16 18.44 39.95
C CYS A 40 10.00 19.29 39.41
N LEU A 41 9.24 19.91 40.31
CA LEU A 41 8.05 20.70 39.98
C LEU A 41 8.21 22.21 40.15
N LEU A 42 9.42 22.76 40.39
CA LEU A 42 9.51 24.16 40.82
C LEU A 42 10.46 25.11 40.09
N GLU A 43 11.22 24.72 39.06
CA GLU A 43 11.94 25.72 38.23
C GLU A 43 11.91 25.32 36.74
N GLY A 44 11.46 26.24 35.87
CA GLY A 44 11.73 26.16 34.43
C GLY A 44 10.53 25.99 33.51
N THR A 45 9.47 26.79 33.65
CA THR A 45 8.32 26.82 32.71
C THR A 45 8.67 27.29 31.27
N ALA A 46 9.92 27.62 30.98
CA ALA A 46 10.37 28.03 29.64
C ALA A 46 11.02 26.90 28.81
N GLU A 47 11.54 25.84 29.44
CA GLU A 47 12.32 24.80 28.74
C GLU A 47 11.43 23.68 28.17
N TYR A 48 10.26 23.47 28.78
CA TYR A 48 9.23 22.55 28.28
C TYR A 48 8.55 23.03 26.99
N ALA A 49 8.38 24.35 26.83
CA ALA A 49 7.81 24.93 25.61
C ALA A 49 8.78 24.83 24.42
N ALA A 50 10.09 24.92 24.67
CA ALA A 50 11.13 24.79 23.64
C ALA A 50 11.37 23.33 23.22
N THR A 51 11.08 22.36 24.09
CA THR A 51 11.24 20.93 23.80
C THR A 51 10.09 20.39 22.93
N ALA A 52 8.90 20.97 23.03
CA ALA A 52 7.74 20.58 22.20
C ALA A 52 7.91 20.91 20.70
N THR A 53 8.80 21.84 20.34
CA THR A 53 8.95 22.35 18.97
C THR A 53 10.11 21.69 18.20
N LYS A 54 10.91 20.82 18.83
CA LYS A 54 12.29 20.56 18.35
C LYS A 54 12.54 19.25 17.60
N ALA A 55 11.51 18.51 17.21
CA ALA A 55 11.69 17.28 16.44
C ALA A 55 11.09 17.41 15.04
N VAL A 56 11.50 18.38 14.25
CA VAL A 56 11.17 18.40 12.82
C VAL A 56 11.65 17.07 12.21
N ALA A 57 10.72 16.24 11.76
CA ALA A 57 11.05 15.04 11.02
C ALA A 57 11.42 15.48 9.59
N HIS A 58 12.64 15.13 9.18
CA HIS A 58 13.12 15.30 7.82
C HIS A 58 12.92 13.99 7.10
N GLU A 59 11.95 13.97 6.19
CA GLU A 59 11.67 12.78 5.40
C GLU A 59 11.91 13.06 3.92
N TYR A 60 12.52 12.09 3.24
CA TYR A 60 12.83 12.19 1.82
C TYR A 60 11.78 11.43 1.02
N CYS A 61 10.89 12.17 0.36
CA CYS A 61 9.90 11.59 -0.53
C CYS A 61 10.56 11.25 -1.87
N THR A 62 10.51 9.97 -2.27
CA THR A 62 10.98 9.54 -3.59
C THR A 62 9.96 9.90 -4.67
N GLY A 63 10.43 10.22 -5.88
CA GLY A 63 9.56 10.61 -7.01
C GLY A 63 8.45 9.64 -7.41
N ALA A 64 8.52 8.40 -6.90
CA ALA A 64 7.60 7.33 -7.25
C ALA A 64 6.61 6.97 -6.12
N GLN A 65 6.63 7.70 -5.01
CA GLN A 65 5.74 7.51 -3.88
C GLN A 65 5.00 8.81 -3.57
N ALA A 66 3.74 8.69 -3.17
CA ALA A 66 2.94 9.78 -2.68
C ALA A 66 2.65 9.55 -1.19
N TRP A 67 3.00 10.56 -0.39
CA TRP A 67 2.87 10.51 1.06
C TRP A 67 1.74 11.43 1.47
N VAL A 68 0.71 10.86 2.10
CA VAL A 68 -0.47 11.59 2.53
C VAL A 68 -0.29 11.98 3.99
N VAL A 69 -0.28 13.29 4.25
CA VAL A 69 -0.09 13.84 5.58
C VAL A 69 -1.42 14.34 6.13
N GLU A 70 -1.70 13.93 7.36
CA GLU A 70 -2.81 14.41 8.16
C GLU A 70 -2.30 15.37 9.24
N ARG A 71 -3.07 16.43 9.48
CA ARG A 71 -2.85 17.39 10.56
C ARG A 71 -4.03 17.31 11.52
N PHE A 72 -3.79 16.96 12.78
CA PHE A 72 -4.85 16.74 13.78
C PHE A 72 -5.99 15.80 13.29
N GLY A 73 -5.64 14.76 12.53
CA GLY A 73 -6.60 13.79 11.98
C GLY A 73 -7.43 14.30 10.80
N LYS A 74 -7.08 15.44 10.19
CA LYS A 74 -7.66 15.92 8.93
C LYS A 74 -6.62 15.88 7.83
N PHE A 75 -7.04 15.58 6.60
CA PHE A 75 -6.16 15.69 5.44
C PHE A 75 -5.57 17.10 5.35
N SER A 76 -4.24 17.19 5.23
CA SER A 76 -3.54 18.46 5.07
C SER A 76 -3.00 18.62 3.65
N ARG A 77 -2.12 17.72 3.22
CA ARG A 77 -1.48 17.78 1.89
C ARG A 77 -0.87 16.43 1.49
N ILE A 78 -0.61 16.30 0.20
CA ILE A 78 0.25 15.25 -0.36
C ILE A 78 1.66 15.83 -0.47
N LEU A 79 2.68 15.10 -0.02
CA LEU A 79 4.06 15.55 -0.14
C LEU A 79 4.56 15.34 -1.57
N GLU A 80 5.12 16.41 -2.13
CA GLU A 80 5.87 16.33 -3.37
C GLU A 80 7.25 15.68 -3.14
N PRO A 81 7.86 15.08 -4.18
CA PRO A 81 9.19 14.51 -4.07
C PRO A 81 10.22 15.54 -3.62
N GLY A 82 11.02 15.20 -2.61
CA GLY A 82 11.98 16.12 -2.02
C GLY A 82 12.03 16.07 -0.50
N LEU A 83 12.70 17.04 0.09
CA LEU A 83 12.82 17.17 1.54
C LEU A 83 11.53 17.78 2.12
N ALA A 84 10.80 16.99 2.88
CA ALA A 84 9.64 17.45 3.62
C ALA A 84 9.98 17.67 5.09
N ILE A 85 9.56 18.83 5.62
CA ILE A 85 9.66 19.20 7.04
C ILE A 85 8.28 18.96 7.64
N LEU A 86 8.21 18.05 8.63
CA LEU A 86 6.98 17.68 9.34
C LEU A 86 7.11 17.97 10.84
N LEU A 87 6.04 18.49 11.44
CA LEU A 87 5.96 18.70 12.89
C LEU A 87 5.40 17.45 13.57
N PRO A 88 6.16 16.74 14.41
CA PRO A 88 5.85 15.38 14.87
C PRO A 88 4.65 15.31 15.82
N VAL A 89 4.30 16.43 16.44
CA VAL A 89 3.16 16.54 17.36
C VAL A 89 1.85 16.77 16.61
N VAL A 90 1.92 17.37 15.41
CA VAL A 90 0.77 17.93 14.71
C VAL A 90 0.51 17.22 13.37
N ASP A 91 1.57 16.94 12.62
CA ASP A 91 1.57 16.30 11.32
C ASP A 91 1.91 14.81 11.46
N GLN A 92 1.11 13.95 10.86
CA GLN A 92 1.33 12.50 10.81
C GLN A 92 1.22 11.99 9.38
N ILE A 93 2.15 11.13 8.95
CA ILE A 93 2.06 10.42 7.68
C ILE A 93 1.16 9.21 7.89
N LYS A 94 -0.05 9.25 7.33
CA LYS A 94 -1.04 8.17 7.52
C LYS A 94 -0.95 7.11 6.42
N TYR A 95 -0.75 7.54 5.18
CA TYR A 95 -0.72 6.65 4.03
C TYR A 95 0.48 6.94 3.14
N VAL A 96 1.14 5.88 2.71
CA VAL A 96 2.19 5.93 1.68
C VAL A 96 1.72 5.05 0.53
N LYS A 97 1.50 5.67 -0.64
CA LYS A 97 1.05 4.96 -1.85
C LYS A 97 2.13 5.03 -2.92
N THR A 98 2.37 3.92 -3.60
CA THR A 98 3.26 3.90 -4.76
C THR A 98 2.51 4.42 -5.99
N LEU A 99 3.15 5.29 -6.77
CA LEU A 99 2.63 5.77 -8.06
C LEU A 99 3.06 4.88 -9.22
N LYS A 100 3.90 3.88 -8.95
CA LYS A 100 4.34 2.86 -9.90
C LYS A 100 3.17 1.95 -10.26
N GLU A 101 3.32 1.30 -11.41
CA GLU A 101 2.40 0.23 -11.81
C GLU A 101 2.51 -0.95 -10.84
N VAL A 102 1.35 -1.44 -10.42
CA VAL A 102 1.21 -2.59 -9.54
C VAL A 102 0.43 -3.66 -10.29
N ALA A 103 0.90 -4.90 -10.18
CA ALA A 103 0.20 -6.07 -10.66
C ALA A 103 -0.51 -6.73 -9.48
N VAL A 104 -1.82 -6.91 -9.61
CA VAL A 104 -2.65 -7.63 -8.65
C VAL A 104 -3.28 -8.84 -9.33
N GLU A 105 -3.19 -9.98 -8.66
CA GLU A 105 -3.77 -11.22 -9.13
C GLU A 105 -5.26 -11.24 -8.80
N VAL A 106 -6.08 -11.54 -9.81
CA VAL A 106 -7.51 -11.72 -9.66
C VAL A 106 -7.75 -13.20 -9.38
N PRO A 107 -8.37 -13.56 -8.24
CA PRO A 107 -8.59 -14.95 -7.88
C PRO A 107 -9.49 -15.64 -8.90
N THR A 108 -9.27 -16.94 -9.08
CA THR A 108 -9.99 -17.77 -10.04
C THR A 108 -11.49 -17.79 -9.77
N GLN A 109 -12.30 -17.67 -10.83
CA GLN A 109 -13.76 -17.74 -10.75
C GLN A 109 -14.35 -18.69 -11.78
N SER A 110 -15.42 -19.38 -11.40
CA SER A 110 -16.25 -20.14 -12.34
C SER A 110 -17.25 -19.21 -13.02
N ALA A 111 -17.29 -19.26 -14.33
CA ALA A 111 -18.25 -18.53 -15.17
C ALA A 111 -18.91 -19.50 -16.16
N ILE A 112 -20.12 -19.16 -16.59
CA ILE A 112 -20.86 -19.90 -17.61
C ILE A 112 -20.98 -18.98 -18.83
N THR A 113 -20.58 -19.48 -19.99
CA THR A 113 -20.68 -18.76 -21.26
C THR A 113 -22.09 -18.80 -21.83
N GLN A 114 -22.35 -18.04 -22.89
CA GLN A 114 -23.65 -17.98 -23.57
C GLN A 114 -24.12 -19.36 -24.09
N ASP A 115 -23.19 -20.23 -24.46
CA ASP A 115 -23.41 -21.61 -24.92
C ASP A 115 -23.50 -22.64 -23.78
N ASN A 116 -23.71 -22.18 -22.53
CA ASN A 116 -23.91 -23.03 -21.36
C ASN A 116 -22.70 -23.93 -21.03
N VAL A 117 -21.49 -23.48 -21.37
CA VAL A 117 -20.25 -24.16 -20.99
C VAL A 117 -19.70 -23.52 -19.72
N ALA A 118 -19.46 -24.36 -18.70
CA ALA A 118 -18.81 -23.92 -17.48
C ALA A 118 -17.28 -23.93 -17.67
N LEU A 119 -16.64 -22.82 -17.31
CA LEU A 119 -15.20 -22.66 -17.38
C LEU A 119 -14.70 -21.89 -16.16
N SER A 120 -13.46 -22.15 -15.76
CA SER A 120 -12.78 -21.37 -14.72
C SER A 120 -11.82 -20.38 -15.38
N ILE A 121 -11.80 -19.13 -14.93
CA ILE A 121 -10.86 -18.10 -15.43
C ILE A 121 -10.12 -17.45 -14.28
N ASP A 122 -8.82 -17.24 -14.49
CA ASP A 122 -7.96 -16.38 -13.68
C ASP A 122 -7.31 -15.29 -14.53
N GLY A 123 -6.80 -14.24 -13.88
CA GLY A 123 -6.17 -13.13 -14.58
C GLY A 123 -5.33 -12.23 -13.70
N VAL A 124 -4.63 -11.30 -14.33
CA VAL A 124 -3.80 -10.28 -13.68
C VAL A 124 -4.26 -8.91 -14.12
N LEU A 125 -4.49 -8.05 -13.12
CA LEU A 125 -4.83 -6.66 -13.30
C LEU A 125 -3.58 -5.80 -13.08
N TYR A 126 -3.25 -4.96 -14.06
CA TYR A 126 -2.21 -3.95 -13.93
C TYR A 126 -2.86 -2.59 -13.80
N TYR A 127 -2.61 -1.92 -12.67
CA TYR A 127 -3.13 -0.58 -12.42
C TYR A 127 -2.04 0.31 -11.82
N ARG A 128 -2.30 1.61 -11.83
CA ARG A 128 -1.52 2.60 -11.09
C ARG A 128 -2.42 3.59 -10.39
N VAL A 129 -1.97 4.10 -9.25
CA VAL A 129 -2.65 5.19 -8.54
C VAL A 129 -2.35 6.50 -9.26
N THR A 130 -3.39 7.19 -9.72
CA THR A 130 -3.25 8.52 -10.35
C THR A 130 -3.53 9.64 -9.36
N GLU A 131 -4.49 9.44 -8.45
CA GLU A 131 -4.87 10.42 -7.43
C GLU A 131 -4.77 9.80 -6.03
N PRO A 132 -3.65 10.00 -5.31
CA PRO A 132 -3.42 9.33 -4.02
C PRO A 132 -4.40 9.77 -2.93
N TYR A 133 -4.95 10.99 -3.02
CA TYR A 133 -6.01 11.45 -2.11
C TYR A 133 -7.26 10.56 -2.21
N LYS A 134 -7.79 10.39 -3.43
CA LYS A 134 -8.98 9.54 -3.66
C LYS A 134 -8.71 8.08 -3.32
N SER A 135 -7.50 7.58 -3.56
CA SER A 135 -7.15 6.19 -3.22
C SER A 135 -7.12 5.92 -1.71
N CYS A 136 -6.79 6.91 -0.88
CA CYS A 136 -6.74 6.73 0.57
C CYS A 136 -8.08 7.05 1.28
N TYR A 137 -8.87 7.98 0.74
CA TYR A 137 -10.10 8.45 1.38
C TYR A 137 -11.39 8.03 0.65
N GLY A 138 -11.29 7.57 -0.60
CA GLY A 138 -12.45 7.17 -1.40
C GLY A 138 -12.95 5.76 -1.09
N VAL A 139 -12.08 4.88 -0.58
CA VAL A 139 -12.40 3.51 -0.19
C VAL A 139 -11.39 3.02 0.86
N GLU A 140 -11.83 2.17 1.78
CA GLU A 140 -10.99 1.64 2.88
C GLU A 140 -9.79 0.83 2.35
N ASP A 141 -10.05 -0.11 1.44
CA ASP A 141 -9.02 -0.86 0.73
C ASP A 141 -9.29 -0.82 -0.78
N ALA A 142 -8.51 0.02 -1.47
CA ALA A 142 -8.65 0.23 -2.90
C ALA A 142 -8.19 -0.98 -3.73
N ASP A 143 -7.21 -1.72 -3.24
CA ASP A 143 -6.63 -2.89 -3.91
C ASP A 143 -7.63 -4.06 -3.84
N PHE A 144 -8.30 -4.23 -2.70
CA PHE A 144 -9.40 -5.17 -2.57
C PHE A 144 -10.60 -4.77 -3.44
N ALA A 145 -11.04 -3.51 -3.37
CA ALA A 145 -12.21 -3.04 -4.12
C ALA A 145 -12.04 -3.19 -5.64
N ILE A 146 -10.86 -2.83 -6.18
CA ILE A 146 -10.59 -2.98 -7.62
C ILE A 146 -10.54 -4.46 -8.03
N THR A 147 -10.02 -5.33 -7.17
CA THR A 147 -9.95 -6.77 -7.43
C THR A 147 -11.36 -7.39 -7.47
N GLN A 148 -12.25 -6.96 -6.58
CA GLN A 148 -13.65 -7.42 -6.56
C GLN A 148 -14.45 -6.90 -7.76
N LEU A 149 -14.21 -5.65 -8.16
CA LEU A 149 -14.79 -5.10 -9.37
C LEU A 149 -14.32 -5.89 -10.60
N ALA A 150 -13.02 -6.15 -10.71
CA ALA A 150 -12.46 -6.91 -11.82
C ALA A 150 -13.07 -8.31 -11.94
N GLN A 151 -13.26 -9.01 -10.82
CA GLN A 151 -13.96 -10.30 -10.77
C GLN A 151 -15.38 -10.21 -11.33
N THR A 152 -16.15 -9.23 -10.85
CA THR A 152 -17.56 -9.07 -11.24
C THR A 152 -17.69 -8.70 -12.72
N THR A 153 -16.85 -7.78 -13.20
CA THR A 153 -16.79 -7.37 -14.61
C THR A 153 -16.39 -8.53 -15.50
N MET A 154 -15.33 -9.27 -15.14
CA MET A 154 -14.87 -10.44 -15.88
C MET A 154 -15.98 -11.49 -16.04
N ARG A 155 -16.66 -11.85 -14.93
CA ARG A 155 -17.79 -12.79 -14.96
C ARG A 155 -18.91 -12.33 -15.88
N SER A 156 -19.25 -11.04 -15.85
CA SER A 156 -20.29 -10.45 -16.69
C SER A 156 -19.93 -10.45 -18.18
N GLU A 157 -18.69 -10.10 -18.54
CA GLU A 157 -18.27 -10.07 -19.95
C GLU A 157 -18.18 -11.46 -20.57
N ILE A 158 -17.74 -12.47 -19.82
CA ILE A 158 -17.70 -13.87 -20.29
C ILE A 158 -19.11 -14.39 -20.60
N GLY A 159 -20.10 -14.05 -19.76
CA GLY A 159 -21.48 -14.50 -19.95
C GLY A 159 -22.14 -14.00 -21.24
N LYS A 160 -21.60 -12.94 -21.85
CA LYS A 160 -22.08 -12.37 -23.12
C LYS A 160 -21.48 -13.06 -24.35
N LEU A 161 -20.42 -13.83 -24.19
CA LEU A 161 -19.66 -14.46 -25.28
C LEU A 161 -19.84 -15.98 -25.24
N THR A 162 -19.65 -16.61 -26.41
CA THR A 162 -19.52 -18.07 -26.50
C THR A 162 -18.10 -18.50 -26.12
N LEU A 163 -17.91 -19.78 -25.80
CA LEU A 163 -16.59 -20.34 -25.48
C LEU A 163 -15.54 -20.02 -26.56
N ASP A 164 -15.87 -20.31 -27.82
CA ASP A 164 -14.95 -20.13 -28.95
C ASP A 164 -14.54 -18.66 -29.13
N ARG A 165 -15.49 -17.73 -29.01
CA ARG A 165 -15.20 -16.29 -29.09
C ARG A 165 -14.32 -15.81 -27.94
N THR A 166 -14.57 -16.30 -26.73
CA THR A 166 -13.74 -15.99 -25.56
C THR A 166 -12.28 -16.43 -25.76
N LEU A 167 -12.05 -17.52 -26.50
CA LEU A 167 -10.71 -18.01 -26.83
C LEU A 167 -10.07 -17.27 -28.01
N ALA A 168 -10.83 -17.00 -29.07
CA ALA A 168 -10.34 -16.34 -30.28
C ALA A 168 -10.08 -14.84 -30.09
N GLU A 169 -10.93 -14.17 -29.30
CA GLU A 169 -10.97 -12.70 -29.18
C GLU A 169 -10.53 -12.21 -27.78
N ARG A 170 -9.58 -12.90 -27.15
CA ARG A 170 -9.07 -12.54 -25.81
C ARG A 170 -8.64 -11.07 -25.70
N ASN A 171 -8.06 -10.52 -26.76
CA ASN A 171 -7.64 -9.12 -26.80
C ASN A 171 -8.84 -8.15 -26.70
N LEU A 172 -9.94 -8.45 -27.39
CA LEU A 172 -11.15 -7.62 -27.33
C LEU A 172 -11.77 -7.70 -25.93
N LEU A 173 -11.83 -8.91 -25.36
CA LEU A 173 -12.33 -9.11 -24.00
C LEU A 173 -11.50 -8.33 -22.96
N ASN A 174 -10.17 -8.36 -23.07
CA ASN A 174 -9.28 -7.58 -22.19
C ASN A 174 -9.58 -6.08 -22.27
N VAL A 175 -9.80 -5.53 -23.48
CA VAL A 175 -10.12 -4.11 -23.68
C VAL A 175 -11.46 -3.77 -23.03
N SER A 176 -12.51 -4.56 -23.27
CA SER A 176 -13.83 -4.34 -22.69
C SER A 176 -13.83 -4.40 -21.16
N ILE A 177 -13.07 -5.35 -20.58
CA ILE A 177 -12.91 -5.45 -19.12
C ILE A 177 -12.20 -4.20 -18.57
N VAL A 178 -11.11 -3.75 -19.20
CA VAL A 178 -10.37 -2.56 -18.78
C VAL A 178 -11.24 -1.31 -18.83
N GLU A 179 -12.05 -1.16 -19.88
CA GLU A 179 -12.98 -0.03 -20.04
C GLU A 179 -14.01 0.00 -18.92
N ALA A 180 -14.70 -1.11 -18.67
CA ALA A 180 -15.70 -1.22 -17.62
C ALA A 180 -15.12 -1.04 -16.20
N ILE A 181 -13.89 -1.51 -15.94
CA ILE A 181 -13.21 -1.26 -14.66
C ILE A 181 -12.88 0.23 -14.50
N ASN A 182 -12.39 0.88 -15.55
CA ASN A 182 -11.98 2.28 -15.49
C ASN A 182 -13.14 3.24 -15.22
N GLU A 183 -14.36 2.92 -15.65
CA GLU A 183 -15.56 3.73 -15.35
C GLU A 183 -15.77 3.93 -13.85
N ALA A 184 -15.65 2.86 -13.06
CA ALA A 184 -15.79 2.94 -11.61
C ALA A 184 -14.48 3.37 -10.90
N ALA A 185 -13.32 2.94 -11.39
CA ALA A 185 -12.02 3.19 -10.76
C ALA A 185 -11.65 4.67 -10.62
N VAL A 186 -12.24 5.55 -11.45
CA VAL A 186 -12.07 7.02 -11.36
C VAL A 186 -12.42 7.56 -9.96
N HIS A 187 -13.45 6.99 -9.30
CA HIS A 187 -13.88 7.41 -7.96
C HIS A 187 -12.84 7.07 -6.89
N TRP A 188 -12.02 6.03 -7.12
CA TRP A 188 -10.96 5.59 -6.23
C TRP A 188 -9.59 6.17 -6.58
N GLY A 189 -9.49 7.02 -7.61
CA GLY A 189 -8.20 7.60 -8.03
C GLY A 189 -7.22 6.57 -8.60
N ILE A 190 -7.74 5.45 -9.11
CA ILE A 190 -6.96 4.37 -9.73
C ILE A 190 -7.22 4.39 -11.23
N ARG A 191 -6.18 4.12 -12.01
CA ARG A 191 -6.31 3.86 -13.45
C ARG A 191 -5.85 2.44 -13.75
N CYS A 192 -6.75 1.65 -14.32
CA CYS A 192 -6.43 0.36 -14.90
C CYS A 192 -5.71 0.57 -16.24
N LEU A 193 -4.56 -0.07 -16.40
CA LEU A 193 -3.73 0.02 -17.60
C LEU A 193 -3.97 -1.17 -18.52
N ARG A 194 -4.03 -2.37 -17.93
CA ARG A 194 -4.19 -3.61 -18.68
C ARG A 194 -4.80 -4.70 -17.81
N TYR A 195 -5.60 -5.54 -18.44
CA TYR A 195 -6.04 -6.81 -17.90
C TYR A 195 -5.46 -7.94 -18.76
N GLU A 196 -4.88 -8.95 -18.14
CA GLU A 196 -4.34 -10.14 -18.80
C GLU A 196 -5.05 -11.40 -18.29
N ILE A 197 -5.78 -12.06 -19.18
CA ILE A 197 -6.35 -13.39 -18.92
C ILE A 197 -5.23 -14.42 -18.96
N ARG A 198 -5.08 -15.24 -17.90
CA ARG A 198 -4.05 -16.27 -17.80
C ARG A 198 -4.50 -17.58 -18.43
N THR A 199 -5.40 -18.32 -17.77
CA THR A 199 -5.77 -19.67 -18.19
C THR A 199 -7.27 -19.90 -18.10
N ILE A 200 -7.79 -20.64 -19.07
CA ILE A 200 -9.16 -21.15 -19.07
C ILE A 200 -9.05 -22.67 -19.11
N PRO A 201 -8.87 -23.37 -17.96
CA PRO A 201 -9.05 -24.81 -17.96
C PRO A 201 -10.53 -25.08 -18.24
N VAL A 202 -10.81 -25.73 -19.37
CA VAL A 202 -12.12 -26.35 -19.59
C VAL A 202 -12.29 -27.43 -18.51
N GLY A 203 -13.34 -27.30 -17.70
CA GLY A 203 -13.62 -28.26 -16.65
C GLY A 203 -13.85 -29.63 -17.27
N SER A 204 -12.86 -30.53 -17.16
CA SER A 204 -13.01 -31.93 -17.52
C SER A 204 -13.74 -32.66 -16.40
N ASN A 205 -15.00 -32.31 -16.20
CA ASN A 205 -15.94 -33.10 -15.41
C ASN A 205 -17.22 -33.26 -16.23
N VAL A 206 -17.09 -34.12 -17.24
CA VAL A 206 -18.20 -34.93 -17.77
C VAL A 206 -17.95 -36.35 -17.30
#